data_AF-A0A8H1VTE9-F1
#
_entry.id   AF-A0A8H1VTE9-F1
#
_cell.length_a   1.000
_cell.length_b   1.000
_cell.length_c   1.000
_cell.angle_alpha   90.00
_cell.angle_beta   90.00
_cell.angle_gamma   90.00
#
_symmetry.space_group_name_H-M   'P 1'
#
loop_
_entity.id
_entity.type
_entity.pdbx_description
1 polymer ?
#
loop_
_entity_poly.entity_id
_entity_poly.type
_entity_poly.pdbx_seq_one_letter_code
_entity_poly.pdbx_strand_id
1 'polypeptide(L)'
;MERLLDAYKRILQEVNAQSFNLNEDKYSGVFLPVPFEEYWHSPVKIMLVGRETAGWNTLNGKNTISRVLGLIPDVTIGQVVEEAVDRYRKHLPVQNYGTANLKSRSRFTQYHFRLARELNIPPQAIVYANLLAWDYDGLTPLNRPQNEVQEVILASLKLLAVQIKHLEPDFIIFASGARRTDYIIKQVLTELGGYETSAVIPGKLWEFKTGNAICFRIAHPRAMRGHKKYRDEVIARIKQLCTQGG
;
A
#
# COMPACT_ATOMS: atom_id res chain seq x y z
N MET A 1 -16.12 1.53 7.28
CA MET A 1 -15.81 2.38 6.11
C MET A 1 -15.73 3.86 6.46
N GLU A 2 -16.79 4.50 6.98
CA GLU A 2 -16.83 5.94 7.29
C GLU A 2 -15.65 6.41 8.16
N ARG A 3 -15.37 5.70 9.27
CA ARG A 3 -14.21 5.98 10.14
C ARG A 3 -12.86 6.03 9.41
N LEU A 4 -12.66 5.17 8.40
CA LEU A 4 -11.40 5.15 7.62
C LEU A 4 -11.33 6.38 6.70
N LEU A 5 -12.43 6.74 6.04
CA LEU A 5 -12.49 7.90 5.16
C LEU A 5 -12.29 9.20 5.93
N ASP A 6 -12.86 9.32 7.13
CA ASP A 6 -12.66 10.49 7.98
C ASP A 6 -11.24 10.57 8.52
N ALA A 7 -10.62 9.44 8.87
CA ALA A 7 -9.20 9.39 9.20
C ALA A 7 -8.33 9.86 8.03
N TYR A 8 -8.64 9.44 6.79
CA TYR A 8 -7.95 9.94 5.60
C TYR A 8 -8.07 11.45 5.45
N LYS A 9 -9.29 12.00 5.54
CA LYS A 9 -9.52 13.45 5.44
C LYS A 9 -8.67 14.19 6.47
N ARG A 10 -8.72 13.76 7.74
CA ARG A 10 -7.98 14.39 8.84
C ARG A 10 -6.46 14.36 8.61
N ILE A 11 -5.90 13.21 8.25
CA ILE A 11 -4.46 13.08 8.01
C ILE A 11 -4.02 13.97 6.85
N LEU A 12 -4.81 14.02 5.78
CA LEU A 12 -4.49 14.83 4.61
C LEU A 12 -4.58 16.33 4.88
N GLN A 13 -5.46 16.76 5.77
CA GLN A 13 -5.53 18.16 6.23
C GLN A 13 -4.31 18.58 7.07
N GLU A 14 -3.58 17.63 7.66
CA GLU A 14 -2.37 17.89 8.45
C GLU A 14 -1.11 18.03 7.57
N VAL A 15 -1.20 17.79 6.25
CA VAL A 15 -0.05 17.87 5.33
C VAL A 15 0.43 19.32 5.24
N ASN A 16 1.72 19.53 5.50
CA ASN A 16 2.29 20.88 5.52
C ASN A 16 2.58 21.40 4.10
N ALA A 17 1.81 22.40 3.67
CA ALA A 17 2.01 23.05 2.37
C ALA A 17 3.41 23.65 2.19
N GLN A 18 4.05 24.13 3.27
CA GLN A 18 5.38 24.75 3.20
C GLN A 18 6.49 23.74 2.89
N SER A 19 6.21 22.44 3.00
CA SER A 19 7.18 21.39 2.69
C SER A 19 7.37 21.19 1.19
N PHE A 20 6.53 21.78 0.32
CA PHE A 20 6.49 21.48 -1.12
C PHE A 20 6.88 22.66 -2.02
N ASN A 21 7.62 22.37 -3.10
CA ASN A 21 7.75 23.29 -4.21
C ASN A 21 6.53 23.19 -5.13
N LEU A 22 5.56 24.09 -4.92
CA LEU A 22 4.29 24.07 -5.65
C LEU A 22 4.39 24.60 -7.10
N ASN A 23 5.49 25.26 -7.47
CA ASN A 23 5.72 25.69 -8.85
C ASN A 23 5.96 24.49 -9.78
N GLU A 24 6.38 23.35 -9.24
CA GLU A 24 6.62 22.10 -9.96
C GLU A 24 5.84 20.94 -9.33
N ASP A 25 4.53 21.12 -9.16
CA ASP A 25 3.68 20.07 -8.60
C ASP A 25 3.41 18.94 -9.61
N LYS A 26 4.25 17.90 -9.55
CA LYS A 26 4.12 16.68 -10.35
C LYS A 26 3.81 15.45 -9.49
N TYR A 27 3.31 15.65 -8.27
CA TYR A 27 2.88 14.54 -7.44
C TYR A 27 1.67 13.86 -8.06
N SER A 28 1.59 12.54 -7.92
CA SER A 28 0.39 11.80 -8.31
C SER A 28 -0.82 12.21 -7.47
N GLY A 29 -2.02 11.73 -7.82
CA GLY A 29 -3.12 11.76 -6.86
C GLY A 29 -2.76 10.96 -5.62
N VAL A 30 -3.32 11.29 -4.46
CA VAL A 30 -3.15 10.45 -3.27
C VAL A 30 -3.70 9.05 -3.52
N PHE A 31 -2.97 8.03 -3.07
CA PHE A 31 -3.37 6.64 -3.12
C PHE A 31 -4.03 6.21 -1.81
N LEU A 32 -5.33 5.96 -1.85
CA LEU A 32 -6.14 5.61 -0.67
C LEU A 32 -6.88 4.28 -0.89
N PRO A 33 -6.33 3.17 -0.40
CA PRO A 33 -7.00 1.88 -0.50
C PRO A 33 -8.22 1.80 0.43
N VAL A 34 -9.21 1.01 0.01
CA VAL A 34 -10.37 0.61 0.82
C VAL A 34 -10.63 -0.88 0.64
N PRO A 35 -11.15 -1.60 1.62
CA PRO A 35 -11.46 -3.02 1.45
C PRO A 35 -12.67 -3.20 0.52
N PHE A 36 -12.67 -4.30 -0.23
CA PHE A 36 -13.87 -4.84 -0.88
C PHE A 36 -14.61 -5.74 0.12
N GLU A 37 -15.87 -6.07 -0.18
CA GLU A 37 -16.67 -6.95 0.69
C GLU A 37 -16.01 -8.31 0.91
N GLU A 38 -15.34 -8.84 -0.11
CA GLU A 38 -14.62 -10.12 -0.03
C GLU A 38 -13.51 -10.12 1.01
N TYR A 39 -12.93 -8.97 1.35
CA TYR A 39 -11.91 -8.87 2.41
C TYR A 39 -12.49 -9.23 3.77
N TRP A 40 -13.71 -8.76 4.06
CA TRP A 40 -14.36 -8.99 5.36
C TRP A 40 -14.86 -10.42 5.53
N HIS A 41 -15.22 -11.08 4.43
CA HIS A 41 -15.69 -12.46 4.41
C HIS A 41 -14.56 -13.48 4.21
N SER A 42 -13.34 -13.03 3.99
CA SER A 42 -12.19 -13.91 3.81
C SER A 42 -11.82 -14.59 5.13
N PRO A 43 -11.54 -15.91 5.13
CA PRO A 43 -11.06 -16.61 6.33
C PRO A 43 -9.64 -16.17 6.74
N VAL A 44 -8.94 -15.46 5.84
CA VAL A 44 -7.62 -14.88 6.09
C VAL A 44 -7.56 -13.47 5.52
N LYS A 45 -7.22 -12.50 6.35
CA LYS A 45 -7.12 -11.09 5.98
C LYS A 45 -5.70 -10.74 5.63
N ILE A 46 -5.48 -10.30 4.39
CA ILE A 46 -4.13 -10.03 3.87
C ILE A 46 -4.05 -8.61 3.36
N MET A 47 -3.00 -7.90 3.78
CA MET A 47 -2.58 -6.64 3.19
C MET A 47 -1.29 -6.83 2.40
N LEU A 48 -1.31 -6.53 1.11
CA LEU A 48 -0.15 -6.52 0.25
C LEU A 48 0.29 -5.08 0.00
N VAL A 49 1.46 -4.70 0.53
CA VAL A 49 1.98 -3.33 0.51
C VAL A 49 3.08 -3.19 -0.54
N GLY A 50 2.81 -2.39 -1.58
CA GLY A 50 3.80 -1.97 -2.57
C GLY A 50 4.63 -0.77 -2.12
N ARG A 51 5.43 -0.20 -3.03
CA ARG A 51 6.31 0.92 -2.70
C ARG A 51 5.63 2.27 -2.94
N GLU A 52 5.26 2.56 -4.17
CA GLU A 52 4.54 3.77 -4.60
C GLU A 52 3.65 3.44 -5.81
N THR A 53 2.80 4.38 -6.24
CA THR A 53 1.92 4.19 -7.41
C THR A 53 2.66 4.13 -8.75
N ALA A 54 3.85 4.70 -8.86
CA ALA A 54 4.73 4.65 -10.03
C ALA A 54 4.02 4.94 -11.37
N GLY A 55 3.21 6.02 -11.41
CA GLY A 55 2.51 6.49 -12.60
C GLY A 55 1.12 5.91 -12.76
N TRP A 56 0.69 5.03 -11.84
CA TRP A 56 -0.64 4.47 -11.90
C TRP A 56 -1.73 5.50 -11.54
N ASN A 57 -1.38 6.55 -10.80
CA ASN A 57 -2.31 7.56 -10.31
C ASN A 57 -2.03 8.95 -10.90
N THR A 58 -1.51 9.04 -12.14
CA THR A 58 -0.99 10.31 -12.73
C THR A 58 -1.67 10.81 -14.01
N LEU A 59 -2.46 9.99 -14.74
CA LEU A 59 -3.01 10.36 -16.06
C LEU A 59 -4.51 10.72 -16.08
N ASN A 60 -4.97 11.59 -15.18
CA ASN A 60 -6.39 12.00 -15.13
C ASN A 60 -6.60 13.53 -15.03
N GLY A 61 -5.54 14.33 -15.10
CA GLY A 61 -5.60 15.80 -14.98
C GLY A 61 -5.91 16.33 -13.57
N LYS A 62 -6.05 15.46 -12.57
CA LYS A 62 -6.42 15.78 -11.17
C LYS A 62 -5.35 15.35 -10.16
N ASN A 63 -4.10 15.29 -10.59
CA ASN A 63 -3.00 14.72 -9.81
C ASN A 63 -1.98 15.80 -9.46
N THR A 64 -2.21 16.44 -8.33
CA THR A 64 -1.30 17.43 -7.74
C THR A 64 -1.44 17.35 -6.22
N ILE A 65 -0.34 17.56 -5.50
CA ILE A 65 -0.41 17.68 -4.04
C ILE A 65 -1.16 18.93 -3.61
N SER A 66 -1.20 19.96 -4.46
CA SER A 66 -1.99 21.18 -4.29
C SER A 66 -3.48 20.92 -4.04
N ARG A 67 -4.05 19.85 -4.61
CA ARG A 67 -5.44 19.45 -4.31
C ARG A 67 -5.61 18.99 -2.88
N VAL A 68 -4.65 18.22 -2.36
CA VAL A 68 -4.63 17.76 -0.96
C VAL A 68 -4.48 18.95 -0.02
N LEU A 69 -3.64 19.92 -0.40
CA LEU A 69 -3.37 21.13 0.36
C LEU A 69 -4.52 22.17 0.32
N GLY A 70 -5.61 21.90 -0.41
CA GLY A 70 -6.74 22.82 -0.53
C GLY A 70 -6.44 24.10 -1.32
N LEU A 71 -5.43 24.07 -2.19
CA LEU A 71 -4.97 25.23 -2.97
C LEU A 71 -5.66 25.36 -4.33
N ILE A 72 -6.48 24.37 -4.71
CA ILE A 72 -7.27 24.40 -5.94
C ILE A 72 -8.68 24.89 -5.60
N PRO A 73 -9.17 25.98 -6.24
CA PRO A 73 -10.53 26.48 -6.02
C PRO A 73 -11.58 25.38 -6.23
N ASP A 74 -12.64 25.41 -5.41
CA ASP A 74 -13.80 24.51 -5.49
C ASP A 74 -13.51 23.02 -5.33
N VAL A 75 -12.29 22.66 -4.89
CA VAL A 75 -11.89 21.27 -4.59
C VAL A 75 -11.79 21.10 -3.08
N THR A 76 -12.72 20.34 -2.53
CA THR A 76 -12.73 19.97 -1.11
C THR A 76 -11.88 18.73 -0.85
N ILE A 77 -11.39 18.59 0.39
CA ILE A 77 -10.67 17.38 0.79
C ILE A 77 -11.54 16.12 0.68
N GLY A 78 -12.86 16.26 0.91
CA GLY A 78 -13.83 15.17 0.73
C GLY A 78 -13.82 14.64 -0.71
N GLN A 79 -13.89 15.53 -1.70
CA GLN A 79 -13.81 15.16 -3.11
C GLN A 79 -12.47 14.50 -3.45
N VAL A 80 -11.34 14.99 -2.92
CA VAL A 80 -10.02 14.37 -3.15
C VAL A 80 -9.98 12.93 -2.63
N VAL A 81 -10.53 12.68 -1.44
CA VAL A 81 -10.61 11.35 -0.84
C VAL A 81 -11.54 10.45 -1.64
N GLU A 82 -12.75 10.90 -1.98
CA GLU A 82 -13.71 10.13 -2.78
C GLU A 82 -13.14 9.74 -4.13
N GLU A 83 -12.54 10.69 -4.85
CA GLU A 83 -11.91 10.41 -6.14
C GLU A 83 -10.75 9.41 -6.01
N ALA A 84 -9.95 9.48 -4.94
CA ALA A 84 -8.86 8.54 -4.69
C ALA A 84 -9.38 7.12 -4.41
N VAL A 85 -10.43 7.00 -3.62
CA VAL A 85 -11.09 5.72 -3.32
C VAL A 85 -11.74 5.13 -4.58
N ASP A 86 -12.39 5.95 -5.40
CA ASP A 86 -13.02 5.48 -6.63
C ASP A 86 -11.99 5.00 -7.66
N ARG A 87 -10.83 5.67 -7.75
CA ARG A 87 -9.70 5.19 -8.55
C ARG A 87 -9.20 3.84 -8.05
N TYR A 88 -9.10 3.67 -6.74
CA TYR A 88 -8.72 2.40 -6.14
C TYR A 88 -9.71 1.27 -6.48
N ARG A 89 -11.03 1.51 -6.31
CA ARG A 89 -12.08 0.51 -6.59
C ARG A 89 -12.06 0.03 -8.04
N LYS A 90 -11.76 0.93 -8.97
CA LYS A 90 -11.62 0.60 -10.41
C LYS A 90 -10.36 -0.20 -10.74
N HIS A 91 -9.43 -0.38 -9.79
CA HIS A 91 -8.14 -1.01 -10.04
C HIS A 91 -8.21 -2.52 -10.23
N LEU A 92 -9.01 -3.20 -9.42
CA LEU A 92 -9.17 -4.63 -9.54
C LEU A 92 -10.27 -4.87 -10.59
N PRO A 93 -9.94 -5.39 -11.78
CA PRO A 93 -10.94 -5.65 -12.80
C PRO A 93 -11.85 -6.79 -12.32
N VAL A 94 -12.93 -6.43 -11.64
CA VAL A 94 -14.13 -7.26 -11.58
C VAL A 94 -14.73 -7.17 -12.97
N GLN A 95 -14.61 -8.22 -13.79
CA GLN A 95 -15.50 -8.27 -14.95
C GLN A 95 -16.90 -8.55 -14.43
N ASN A 96 -17.88 -7.77 -14.90
CA ASN A 96 -19.31 -7.90 -14.62
C ASN A 96 -19.93 -9.27 -15.02
N TYR A 97 -19.12 -10.28 -15.36
CA TYR A 97 -19.53 -11.61 -15.84
C TYR A 97 -18.72 -12.76 -15.20
N GLY A 98 -18.25 -12.60 -13.96
CA GLY A 98 -17.78 -13.73 -13.14
C GLY A 98 -16.37 -14.25 -13.40
N THR A 99 -15.62 -13.73 -14.39
CA THR A 99 -14.21 -14.09 -14.58
C THR A 99 -13.29 -12.87 -14.44
N ALA A 100 -12.52 -12.80 -13.35
CA ALA A 100 -11.49 -11.78 -13.19
C ALA A 100 -10.45 -11.89 -14.32
N ASN A 101 -10.15 -10.79 -15.03
CA ASN A 101 -9.04 -10.78 -15.99
C ASN A 101 -7.72 -10.75 -15.22
N LEU A 102 -7.17 -11.93 -14.91
CA LEU A 102 -5.94 -12.09 -14.12
C LEU A 102 -4.65 -11.80 -14.93
N LYS A 103 -4.74 -11.20 -16.12
CA LYS A 103 -3.58 -10.85 -16.95
C LYS A 103 -3.18 -9.40 -16.70
N SER A 104 -1.99 -9.20 -16.14
CA SER A 104 -1.38 -7.88 -15.95
C SER A 104 0.08 -7.87 -16.39
N ARG A 105 0.56 -6.75 -16.94
CA ARG A 105 2.00 -6.52 -17.21
C ARG A 105 2.77 -6.15 -15.94
N SER A 106 2.08 -5.67 -14.90
CA SER A 106 2.70 -5.33 -13.61
C SER A 106 3.08 -6.61 -12.86
N ARG A 107 4.38 -6.74 -12.53
CA ARG A 107 4.88 -7.84 -11.70
C ARG A 107 4.27 -7.83 -10.30
N PHE A 108 3.92 -6.65 -9.79
CA PHE A 108 3.25 -6.53 -8.50
C PHE A 108 1.84 -7.11 -8.56
N THR A 109 1.05 -6.71 -9.56
CA THR A 109 -0.30 -7.26 -9.79
C THR A 109 -0.27 -8.77 -10.10
N GLN A 110 0.74 -9.25 -10.83
CA GLN A 110 0.93 -10.70 -11.03
C GLN A 110 1.18 -11.43 -9.70
N TYR A 111 1.96 -10.84 -8.78
CA TYR A 111 2.18 -11.43 -7.46
C TYR A 111 0.92 -11.40 -6.61
N HIS A 112 0.15 -10.31 -6.66
CA HIS A 112 -1.17 -10.21 -6.04
C HIS A 112 -2.12 -11.34 -6.48
N PHE A 113 -2.30 -11.52 -7.79
CA PHE A 113 -3.15 -12.61 -8.32
C PHE A 113 -2.63 -13.99 -7.99
N ARG A 114 -1.30 -14.17 -7.99
CA ARG A 114 -0.71 -15.43 -7.57
C ARG A 114 -0.99 -15.70 -6.10
N LEU A 115 -0.82 -14.72 -5.22
CA LEU A 115 -1.09 -14.85 -3.80
C LEU A 115 -2.53 -15.29 -3.55
N ALA A 116 -3.49 -14.61 -4.18
CA ALA A 116 -4.91 -14.96 -4.12
C ALA A 116 -5.18 -16.41 -4.57
N ARG A 117 -4.67 -16.78 -5.76
CA ARG A 117 -4.83 -18.13 -6.32
C ARG A 117 -4.23 -19.21 -5.44
N GLU A 118 -3.00 -19.00 -4.95
CA GLU A 118 -2.32 -20.00 -4.13
C GLU A 118 -3.05 -20.20 -2.80
N LEU A 119 -3.61 -19.14 -2.22
CA LEU A 119 -4.37 -19.20 -0.96
C LEU A 119 -5.86 -19.54 -1.15
N ASN A 120 -6.29 -19.77 -2.39
CA ASN A 120 -7.67 -20.08 -2.74
C ASN A 120 -8.69 -19.02 -2.23
N ILE A 121 -8.33 -17.74 -2.33
CA ILE A 121 -9.20 -16.60 -1.99
C ILE A 121 -9.40 -15.71 -3.23
N PRO A 122 -10.51 -14.95 -3.33
CA PRO A 122 -10.68 -14.00 -4.42
C PRO A 122 -9.61 -12.88 -4.32
N PRO A 123 -9.11 -12.33 -5.44
CA PRO A 123 -8.18 -11.20 -5.42
C PRO A 123 -8.66 -10.00 -4.60
N GLN A 124 -9.97 -9.77 -4.56
CA GLN A 124 -10.64 -8.71 -3.82
C GLN A 124 -10.53 -8.89 -2.29
N ALA A 125 -10.26 -10.12 -1.82
CA ALA A 125 -9.98 -10.41 -0.42
C ALA A 125 -8.59 -9.99 0.04
N ILE A 126 -7.75 -9.43 -0.85
CA ILE A 126 -6.43 -8.90 -0.51
C ILE A 126 -6.46 -7.39 -0.69
N VAL A 127 -6.21 -6.65 0.39
CA VAL A 127 -6.07 -5.21 0.30
C VAL A 127 -4.71 -4.86 -0.26
N TYR A 128 -4.69 -4.21 -1.43
CA TYR A 128 -3.50 -3.60 -1.98
C TYR A 128 -3.26 -2.20 -1.37
N ALA A 129 -2.17 -2.01 -0.63
CA ALA A 129 -1.70 -0.73 -0.12
C ALA A 129 -0.31 -0.34 -0.68
N ASN A 130 0.21 0.85 -0.36
CA ASN A 130 1.58 1.28 -0.69
C ASN A 130 2.25 1.92 0.53
N LEU A 131 3.58 1.82 0.62
CA LEU A 131 4.37 2.53 1.64
C LEU A 131 4.33 4.04 1.45
N LEU A 132 4.33 4.51 0.21
CA LEU A 132 4.27 5.91 -0.17
C LEU A 132 2.95 6.14 -0.90
N ALA A 133 2.13 7.03 -0.36
CA ALA A 133 0.81 7.35 -0.91
C ALA A 133 0.86 8.15 -2.21
N TRP A 134 2.05 8.64 -2.57
CA TRP A 134 2.30 9.41 -3.79
C TRP A 134 3.51 8.86 -4.55
N ASP A 135 3.49 9.08 -5.87
CA ASP A 135 4.68 9.10 -6.71
C ASP A 135 4.92 10.53 -7.20
N TYR A 136 6.10 10.78 -7.78
CA TYR A 136 6.41 12.06 -8.41
C TYR A 136 6.77 11.81 -9.87
N ASP A 137 5.93 12.29 -10.79
CA ASP A 137 6.09 12.11 -12.24
C ASP A 137 6.30 10.64 -12.64
N GLY A 138 5.55 9.73 -12.00
CA GLY A 138 5.66 8.28 -12.22
C GLY A 138 6.90 7.62 -11.59
N LEU A 139 7.71 8.38 -10.86
CA LEU A 139 8.94 7.94 -10.22
C LEU A 139 8.84 7.98 -8.69
N THR A 140 9.83 7.39 -8.02
CA THR A 140 9.86 7.39 -6.56
C THR A 140 9.99 8.81 -6.02
N PRO A 141 9.14 9.24 -5.07
CA PRO A 141 9.23 10.58 -4.50
C PRO A 141 10.45 10.70 -3.58
N LEU A 142 11.15 9.60 -3.27
CA LEU A 142 12.34 9.60 -2.42
C LEU A 142 13.52 10.37 -3.02
N ASN A 143 13.48 10.77 -4.30
CA ASN A 143 14.52 11.58 -4.92
C ASN A 143 14.27 13.10 -4.80
N ARG A 144 13.17 13.49 -4.16
CA ARG A 144 12.80 14.89 -3.93
C ARG A 144 13.68 15.53 -2.83
N PRO A 145 13.65 16.86 -2.68
CA PRO A 145 14.28 17.56 -1.56
C PRO A 145 13.88 16.95 -0.20
N GLN A 146 14.78 17.02 0.78
CA GLN A 146 14.64 16.31 2.05
C GLN A 146 13.36 16.67 2.81
N ASN A 147 12.96 17.95 2.79
CA ASN A 147 11.72 18.44 3.40
C ASN A 147 10.48 17.82 2.73
N GLU A 148 10.43 17.78 1.39
CA GLU A 148 9.35 17.13 0.65
C GLU A 148 9.28 15.63 0.98
N VAL A 149 10.43 14.95 0.95
CA VAL A 149 10.52 13.51 1.23
C VAL A 149 10.03 13.18 2.63
N GLN A 150 10.42 13.98 3.64
CA GLN A 150 9.99 13.78 5.01
C GLN A 150 8.48 13.95 5.15
N GLU A 151 7.91 15.01 4.57
CA GLU A 151 6.47 15.25 4.60
C GLU A 151 5.68 14.11 3.94
N VAL A 152 6.10 13.68 2.74
CA VAL A 152 5.49 12.57 2.02
C VAL A 152 5.55 11.27 2.83
N ILE A 153 6.71 10.98 3.44
CA ILE A 153 6.86 9.79 4.28
C ILE A 153 5.93 9.89 5.49
N LEU A 154 5.97 10.98 6.26
CA LEU A 154 5.17 11.15 7.47
C LEU A 154 3.67 11.00 7.19
N ALA A 155 3.17 11.68 6.16
CA ALA A 155 1.78 11.55 5.75
C ALA A 155 1.44 10.11 5.30
N SER A 156 2.30 9.48 4.50
CA SER A 156 2.09 8.10 4.05
C SER A 156 2.09 7.08 5.19
N LEU A 157 2.96 7.26 6.19
CA LEU A 157 3.03 6.43 7.39
C LEU A 157 1.74 6.53 8.22
N LYS A 158 1.23 7.76 8.43
CA LYS A 158 -0.04 7.98 9.12
C LYS A 158 -1.20 7.30 8.37
N LEU A 159 -1.27 7.46 7.05
CA LEU A 159 -2.28 6.84 6.20
C LEU A 159 -2.22 5.31 6.28
N LEU A 160 -1.03 4.72 6.16
CA LEU A 160 -0.84 3.28 6.25
C LEU A 160 -1.14 2.73 7.66
N ALA A 161 -0.78 3.48 8.70
CA ALA A 161 -1.09 3.07 10.08
C ALA A 161 -2.59 3.01 10.33
N VAL A 162 -3.38 4.01 9.87
CA VAL A 162 -4.84 3.95 10.02
C VAL A 162 -5.48 2.86 9.15
N GLN A 163 -4.89 2.55 7.99
CA GLN A 163 -5.31 1.40 7.18
C GLN A 163 -5.11 0.09 7.94
N ILE A 164 -3.91 -0.14 8.48
CA ILE A 164 -3.59 -1.37 9.23
C ILE A 164 -4.50 -1.49 10.46
N LYS A 165 -4.68 -0.40 11.22
CA LYS A 165 -5.57 -0.37 12.39
C LYS A 165 -7.03 -0.63 12.04
N HIS A 166 -7.52 -0.12 10.90
CA HIS A 166 -8.92 -0.32 10.50
C HIS A 166 -9.19 -1.72 9.95
N LEU A 167 -8.22 -2.26 9.21
CA LEU A 167 -8.39 -3.50 8.47
C LEU A 167 -8.05 -4.75 9.29
N GLU A 168 -7.16 -4.59 10.28
CA GLU A 168 -6.69 -5.67 11.15
C GLU A 168 -6.28 -6.93 10.36
N PRO A 169 -5.31 -6.82 9.44
CA PRO A 169 -4.88 -7.97 8.66
C PRO A 169 -4.16 -9.01 9.52
N ASP A 170 -4.40 -10.30 9.26
CA ASP A 170 -3.63 -11.40 9.84
C ASP A 170 -2.20 -11.42 9.29
N PHE A 171 -2.06 -11.06 8.01
CA PHE A 171 -0.77 -11.01 7.32
C PHE A 171 -0.54 -9.70 6.57
N ILE A 172 0.65 -9.12 6.74
CA ILE A 172 1.09 -7.93 5.98
C ILE A 172 2.35 -8.27 5.18
N ILE A 173 2.27 -8.12 3.85
CA ILE A 173 3.41 -8.39 2.97
C ILE A 173 3.92 -7.07 2.39
N PHE A 174 5.02 -6.56 2.94
CA PHE A 174 5.78 -5.45 2.40
C PHE A 174 6.61 -5.91 1.20
N ALA A 175 6.00 -5.85 0.01
CA ALA A 175 6.61 -6.18 -1.27
C ALA A 175 7.25 -4.94 -1.91
N SER A 176 8.02 -4.19 -1.13
CA SER A 176 8.60 -2.88 -1.48
C SER A 176 10.10 -2.92 -1.83
N GLY A 177 10.80 -4.02 -1.55
CA GLY A 177 12.26 -4.00 -1.49
C GLY A 177 12.79 -3.65 -0.10
N ALA A 178 14.10 -3.83 0.10
CA ALA A 178 14.78 -3.46 1.34
C ALA A 178 15.47 -2.09 1.25
N ARG A 179 16.10 -1.84 0.08
CA ARG A 179 16.86 -0.60 -0.16
C ARG A 179 15.93 0.61 -0.10
N ARG A 180 16.27 1.58 0.77
CA ARG A 180 15.54 2.84 1.01
C ARG A 180 14.11 2.69 1.53
N THR A 181 13.70 1.50 1.97
CA THR A 181 12.31 1.21 2.37
C THR A 181 12.23 0.54 3.74
N ASP A 182 13.24 -0.24 4.14
CA ASP A 182 13.27 -0.86 5.47
C ASP A 182 13.15 0.18 6.62
N TYR A 183 13.74 1.37 6.49
CA TYR A 183 13.61 2.41 7.52
C TYR A 183 12.18 2.98 7.60
N ILE A 184 11.49 3.11 6.46
CA ILE A 184 10.09 3.58 6.38
C ILE A 184 9.18 2.53 7.02
N ILE A 185 9.41 1.25 6.72
CA ILE A 185 8.71 0.13 7.36
C ILE A 185 8.91 0.19 8.87
N LYS A 186 10.14 0.33 9.35
CA LYS A 186 10.42 0.44 10.80
C LYS A 186 9.70 1.63 11.44
N GLN A 187 9.62 2.77 10.77
CA GLN A 187 8.89 3.93 11.26
C GLN A 187 7.39 3.65 11.41
N VAL A 188 6.71 3.06 10.41
CA VAL A 188 5.28 2.72 10.56
C VAL A 188 5.05 1.72 11.68
N LEU A 189 5.97 0.77 11.86
CA LEU A 189 5.86 -0.23 12.91
C LEU A 189 6.03 0.39 14.30
N THR A 190 6.94 1.36 14.47
CA THR A 190 7.04 2.12 15.72
C THR A 190 5.73 2.85 16.04
N GLU A 191 5.09 3.48 15.05
CA GLU A 191 3.76 4.11 15.20
C GLU A 191 2.63 3.11 15.53
N LEU A 192 2.84 1.84 15.24
CA LEU A 192 1.94 0.72 15.56
C LEU A 192 2.27 0.03 16.89
N GLY A 193 3.19 0.58 17.69
CA GLY A 193 3.59 0.02 18.99
C GLY A 193 4.80 -0.91 18.93
N GLY A 194 5.51 -0.95 17.80
CA GLY A 194 6.74 -1.71 17.61
C GLY A 194 6.57 -2.99 16.80
N TYR A 195 7.66 -3.76 16.72
CA TYR A 195 7.71 -5.05 16.04
C TYR A 195 8.74 -5.99 16.69
N GLU A 196 8.52 -7.29 16.51
CA GLU A 196 9.45 -8.34 16.93
C GLU A 196 9.94 -9.10 15.71
N THR A 197 11.25 -9.17 15.50
CA THR A 197 11.82 -9.90 14.35
C THR A 197 11.85 -11.40 14.62
N SER A 198 11.23 -12.17 13.73
CA SER A 198 11.23 -13.64 13.81
C SER A 198 12.36 -14.26 12.98
N ALA A 199 12.62 -13.74 11.77
CA ALA A 199 13.70 -14.23 10.92
C ALA A 199 14.17 -13.17 9.92
N VAL A 200 15.47 -13.17 9.58
CA VAL A 200 16.03 -12.26 8.58
C VAL A 200 16.97 -13.00 7.63
N ILE A 201 16.70 -12.87 6.33
CA ILE A 201 17.65 -13.16 5.26
C ILE A 201 17.98 -11.81 4.59
N PRO A 202 19.18 -11.25 4.82
CA PRO A 202 19.51 -9.89 4.44
C PRO A 202 19.15 -9.53 2.99
N GLY A 203 18.39 -8.44 2.82
CA GLY A 203 17.93 -7.94 1.52
C GLY A 203 16.97 -8.85 0.74
N LYS A 204 16.57 -9.99 1.30
CA LYS A 204 15.76 -11.01 0.62
C LYS A 204 14.40 -11.22 1.28
N LEU A 205 14.40 -11.55 2.57
CA LEU A 205 13.22 -11.83 3.39
C LEU A 205 13.47 -11.29 4.79
N TRP A 206 12.48 -10.66 5.38
CA TRP A 206 12.48 -10.30 6.79
C TRP A 206 11.08 -10.58 7.30
N GLU A 207 10.96 -11.50 8.24
CA GLU A 207 9.73 -11.87 8.91
C GLU A 207 9.73 -11.28 10.32
N PHE A 208 8.59 -10.72 10.70
CA PHE A 208 8.42 -10.07 11.99
C PHE A 208 6.94 -10.04 12.38
N LYS A 209 6.64 -9.74 13.63
CA LYS A 209 5.27 -9.54 14.13
C LYS A 209 5.05 -8.10 14.53
N THR A 210 3.83 -7.59 14.35
CA THR A 210 3.38 -6.29 14.88
C THR A 210 1.92 -6.40 15.28
N GLY A 211 1.62 -6.12 16.56
CA GLY A 211 0.32 -6.51 17.14
C GLY A 211 0.03 -7.99 16.89
N ASN A 212 -1.15 -8.27 16.31
CA ASN A 212 -1.58 -9.62 15.96
C ASN A 212 -1.15 -10.06 14.55
N ALA A 213 -0.57 -9.16 13.75
CA ALA A 213 -0.23 -9.45 12.36
C ALA A 213 1.15 -10.10 12.23
N ILE A 214 1.24 -11.11 11.37
CA ILE A 214 2.52 -11.67 10.91
C ILE A 214 2.92 -10.97 9.61
N CYS A 215 4.11 -10.40 9.61
CA CYS A 215 4.58 -9.51 8.57
C CYS A 215 5.78 -10.07 7.82
N PHE A 216 5.85 -9.78 6.53
CA PHE A 216 6.95 -10.17 5.66
C PHE A 216 7.42 -8.99 4.82
N ARG A 217 8.70 -8.62 4.90
CA ARG A 217 9.37 -7.76 3.91
C ARG A 217 10.13 -8.59 2.91
N ILE A 218 9.73 -8.48 1.65
CA ILE A 218 10.38 -9.13 0.51
C ILE A 218 10.84 -8.10 -0.53
N ALA A 219 11.67 -8.56 -1.47
CA ALA A 219 11.99 -7.73 -2.62
C ALA A 219 10.76 -7.42 -3.47
N HIS A 220 10.70 -6.22 -4.03
CA HIS A 220 9.64 -5.84 -4.95
C HIS A 220 9.50 -6.88 -6.07
N PRO A 221 8.28 -7.28 -6.51
CA PRO A 221 8.09 -8.35 -7.49
C PRO A 221 8.80 -8.13 -8.85
N ARG A 222 9.17 -6.88 -9.17
CA ARG A 222 10.03 -6.56 -10.34
C ARG A 222 11.46 -7.10 -10.21
N ALA A 223 11.97 -7.31 -8.99
CA ALA A 223 13.27 -7.92 -8.76
C ALA A 223 13.17 -9.44 -8.97
N MET A 224 13.74 -9.92 -10.08
CA MET A 224 13.68 -11.33 -10.48
C MET A 224 14.88 -12.16 -10.00
N ARG A 225 16.08 -11.56 -9.94
CA ARG A 225 17.35 -12.27 -9.67
C ARG A 225 17.40 -12.87 -8.26
N GLY A 226 17.08 -14.17 -8.13
CA GLY A 226 17.15 -14.91 -6.86
C GLY A 226 16.11 -14.53 -5.81
N HIS A 227 15.05 -13.80 -6.19
CA HIS A 227 14.00 -13.34 -5.26
C HIS A 227 12.70 -14.13 -5.36
N LYS A 228 12.50 -14.92 -6.42
CA LYS A 228 11.29 -15.73 -6.62
C LYS A 228 11.07 -16.71 -5.46
N LYS A 229 12.10 -17.42 -5.03
CA LYS A 229 12.02 -18.40 -3.94
C LYS A 229 11.46 -17.81 -2.63
N TYR A 230 11.80 -16.57 -2.29
CA TYR A 230 11.31 -15.92 -1.07
C TYR A 230 9.85 -15.48 -1.18
N ARG A 231 9.35 -15.21 -2.39
CA ARG A 231 7.91 -15.02 -2.63
C ARG A 231 7.14 -16.33 -2.45
N ASP A 232 7.74 -17.44 -2.90
CA ASP A 232 7.17 -18.78 -2.75
C ASP A 232 7.16 -19.19 -1.27
N GLU A 233 8.24 -18.88 -0.55
CA GLU A 233 8.39 -19.12 0.88
C GLU A 233 7.36 -18.37 1.72
N VAL A 234 7.09 -17.09 1.45
CA VAL A 234 6.02 -16.34 2.14
C VAL A 234 4.66 -17.00 1.95
N ILE A 235 4.32 -17.41 0.72
CA ILE A 235 3.05 -18.10 0.44
C ILE A 235 2.97 -19.43 1.21
N ALA A 236 4.05 -20.21 1.21
CA ALA A 236 4.10 -21.49 1.93
C ALA A 236 3.92 -21.30 3.45
N ARG A 237 4.56 -20.28 4.03
CA ARG A 237 4.43 -19.95 5.45
C ARG A 237 3.02 -19.52 5.82
N ILE A 238 2.39 -18.66 5.00
CA ILE A 238 0.99 -18.26 5.23
C ILE A 238 0.08 -19.49 5.21
N LYS A 239 0.21 -20.38 4.21
CA LYS A 239 -0.56 -21.62 4.14
C LYS A 239 -0.39 -22.47 5.40
N GLN A 240 0.85 -22.67 5.84
CA GLN A 240 1.16 -23.46 7.03
C GLN A 240 0.49 -22.86 8.28
N LEU A 241 0.59 -21.55 8.47
CA LEU A 241 0.01 -20.86 9.62
C LEU A 241 -1.53 -20.90 9.61
N CYS A 242 -2.16 -20.77 8.43
CA CYS A 242 -3.61 -20.96 8.29
C CYS A 242 -4.04 -22.39 8.65
N THR A 243 -3.22 -23.42 8.37
CA THR A 243 -3.55 -24.82 8.72
C THR A 243 -3.29 -25.18 10.18
N GLN A 244 -2.44 -24.45 10.89
CA GLN A 244 -2.09 -24.72 12.30
C GLN A 244 -3.00 -24.01 13.30
N GLY A 245 -3.76 -22.99 12.86
CA GLY A 245 -4.67 -22.21 13.70
C GLY A 245 -6.16 -22.49 13.47
N GLY A 246 -6.50 -23.58 12.76
CA GLY A 246 -7.87 -24.03 12.51
C GLY A 246 -8.29 -25.19 13.40
#